data_AF-A0A6A7BTI4-F1
#
_entry.id   AF-A0A6A7BTI4-F1
#
_cell.length_a   1.000
_cell.length_b   1.000
_cell.length_c   1.000
_cell.angle_alpha   90.00
_cell.angle_beta   90.00
_cell.angle_gamma   90.00
#
_symmetry.space_group_name_H-M   'P 1'
#
loop_
_entity.id
_entity.type
_entity.pdbx_description
1 polymer ?
#
loop_
_entity_poly.entity_id
_entity_poly.type
_entity_poly.pdbx_seq_one_letter_code
_entity_poly.pdbx_strand_id
1 'polypeptide(L)'
;PKAASKGKAKGNAKSSGKTKAKPKGVQSKEHKPKPVPPKKAQPPHKRYTDKQLSLPTLNGIVPAGVQKRPRGKKGKVFVEDEKSLQAILAMVMAEKEGDLESKLKRQRQLEEVRRTKQEVMEQRKDQKQKEWE
;
A
#
# COMPACT_ATOMS: atom_id res chain seq x y z
N PRO A 1 28.60 33.81 2.73
CA PRO A 1 28.75 35.24 3.11
C PRO A 1 27.54 36.06 2.63
N LYS A 2 27.12 37.02 3.47
CA LYS A 2 26.07 38.07 3.32
C LYS A 2 25.83 38.57 1.88
N ALA A 3 24.61 38.74 1.39
CA ALA A 3 23.52 39.67 1.78
C ALA A 3 23.61 41.10 1.20
N ALA A 4 22.43 41.59 0.80
CA ALA A 4 21.96 42.98 0.67
C ALA A 4 22.12 43.73 -0.66
N SER A 5 20.98 44.13 -1.23
CA SER A 5 20.83 45.35 -2.04
C SER A 5 19.73 46.24 -1.44
N LYS A 6 20.00 47.56 -1.42
CA LYS A 6 19.26 48.66 -0.78
C LYS A 6 18.75 49.64 -1.84
N GLY A 7 17.68 50.38 -1.52
CA GLY A 7 17.26 51.69 -2.10
C GLY A 7 15.82 51.66 -2.63
N LYS A 8 14.76 52.31 -2.08
CA LYS A 8 14.47 53.68 -1.55
C LYS A 8 14.44 54.71 -2.72
N ALA A 9 13.43 55.56 -2.98
CA ALA A 9 12.38 56.22 -2.20
C ALA A 9 11.22 56.67 -3.15
N LYS A 10 9.93 56.66 -2.75
CA LYS A 10 9.08 57.76 -2.19
C LYS A 10 8.43 58.70 -3.23
N GLY A 11 7.08 58.76 -3.20
CA GLY A 11 6.27 59.81 -3.83
C GLY A 11 4.77 59.51 -3.73
N ASN A 12 4.09 60.13 -2.77
CA ASN A 12 2.65 60.00 -2.50
C ASN A 12 2.00 61.37 -2.69
N ALA A 13 0.95 61.48 -3.52
CA ALA A 13 -0.03 62.57 -3.43
C ALA A 13 -1.32 62.24 -4.21
N LYS A 14 -2.44 62.16 -3.49
CA LYS A 14 -3.82 62.25 -4.00
C LYS A 14 -4.20 63.73 -4.16
N SER A 15 -4.95 64.08 -5.21
CA SER A 15 -6.08 65.05 -5.16
C SER A 15 -6.72 65.10 -6.57
N SER A 16 -7.99 64.69 -6.69
CA SER A 16 -9.22 65.51 -6.71
C SER A 16 -9.59 66.04 -8.10
N GLY A 17 -10.72 65.59 -8.64
CA GLY A 17 -11.29 66.14 -9.88
C GLY A 17 -12.50 65.36 -10.36
N LYS A 18 -13.68 65.72 -9.86
CA LYS A 18 -15.00 65.21 -10.26
C LYS A 18 -15.47 66.00 -11.48
N THR A 19 -15.95 65.36 -12.55
CA THR A 19 -17.20 65.73 -13.27
C THR A 19 -17.49 64.81 -14.46
N LYS A 20 -18.80 64.73 -14.75
CA LYS A 20 -19.54 63.80 -15.60
C LYS A 20 -19.37 64.12 -17.09
N ALA A 21 -19.39 63.09 -17.96
CA ALA A 21 -20.28 62.99 -19.13
C ALA A 21 -20.08 61.66 -19.88
N LYS A 22 -21.18 61.11 -20.41
CA LYS A 22 -21.41 59.76 -20.94
C LYS A 22 -20.55 59.39 -22.17
N PRO A 23 -20.37 58.07 -22.41
CA PRO A 23 -20.52 57.56 -23.77
C PRO A 23 -21.54 56.40 -23.87
N LYS A 24 -22.44 56.61 -24.83
CA LYS A 24 -23.20 55.72 -25.72
C LYS A 24 -23.43 54.24 -25.31
N GLY A 25 -24.71 53.88 -25.31
CA GLY A 25 -25.23 52.57 -24.92
C GLY A 25 -24.65 51.40 -25.69
N VAL A 26 -24.43 50.33 -24.93
CA VAL A 26 -24.17 48.98 -25.43
C VAL A 26 -25.25 48.10 -24.82
N GLN A 27 -25.98 47.42 -25.69
CA GLN A 27 -27.18 46.64 -25.43
C GLN A 27 -26.91 45.59 -24.35
N SER A 28 -27.69 45.62 -23.27
CA SER A 28 -27.71 44.54 -22.28
C SER A 28 -28.32 43.30 -22.95
N LYS A 29 -27.47 42.34 -23.32
CA LYS A 29 -27.95 41.00 -23.67
C LYS A 29 -28.60 40.42 -22.42
N GLU A 30 -29.91 40.30 -22.47
CA GLU A 30 -30.74 39.70 -21.44
C GLU A 30 -30.38 38.21 -21.32
N HIS A 31 -29.68 37.85 -20.25
CA HIS A 31 -29.37 36.45 -19.95
C HIS A 31 -30.66 35.77 -19.47
N LYS A 32 -31.38 35.11 -20.38
CA LYS A 32 -32.49 34.23 -20.01
C LYS A 32 -31.95 33.11 -19.11
N PRO A 33 -32.50 32.89 -17.90
CA PRO A 33 -32.12 31.75 -17.09
C PRO A 33 -32.57 30.46 -17.78
N LYS A 34 -31.67 29.47 -17.88
CA LYS A 34 -32.03 28.13 -18.35
C LYS A 34 -33.08 27.54 -17.39
N PRO A 35 -34.16 26.92 -17.89
CA PRO A 35 -35.18 26.32 -17.04
C PRO A 35 -34.56 25.17 -16.25
N VAL A 36 -34.55 25.30 -14.92
CA VAL A 36 -34.23 24.19 -14.02
C VAL A 36 -35.42 23.23 -14.08
N PRO A 37 -35.24 21.93 -14.36
CA PRO A 37 -36.37 21.01 -14.39
C PRO A 37 -37.05 20.99 -13.01
N PRO A 38 -38.39 20.94 -12.95
CA PRO A 38 -39.09 20.88 -11.68
C PRO A 38 -38.63 19.61 -10.95
N LYS A 39 -38.02 19.79 -9.78
CA LYS A 39 -37.69 18.67 -8.89
C LYS A 39 -39.00 17.96 -8.61
N LYS A 40 -39.17 16.75 -9.15
CA LYS A 40 -40.34 15.90 -8.89
C LYS A 40 -40.50 15.84 -7.37
N ALA A 41 -41.60 16.40 -6.87
CA ALA A 41 -41.91 16.37 -5.46
C ALA A 41 -41.93 14.91 -5.02
N GLN A 42 -41.06 14.58 -4.08
CA GLN A 42 -40.97 13.24 -3.53
C GLN A 42 -42.32 12.94 -2.82
N PRO A 43 -42.96 11.78 -3.03
CA PRO A 43 -44.20 11.42 -2.33
C PRO A 43 -44.08 11.63 -0.81
N PRO A 44 -45.18 12.02 -0.15
CA PRO A 44 -45.18 12.53 1.24
C PRO A 44 -44.67 11.52 2.28
N HIS A 45 -44.56 10.23 1.93
CA HIS A 45 -44.04 9.18 2.80
C HIS A 45 -42.59 8.80 2.55
N LYS A 46 -41.84 9.56 1.73
CA LYS A 46 -40.42 9.28 1.53
C LYS A 46 -39.64 9.60 2.80
N ARG A 47 -39.14 8.54 3.44
CA ARG A 47 -38.16 8.63 4.51
C ARG A 47 -36.83 9.08 3.88
N TYR A 48 -36.39 10.28 4.23
CA TYR A 48 -35.10 10.78 3.80
C TYR A 48 -34.00 10.07 4.58
N THR A 49 -32.93 9.70 3.89
CA THR A 49 -31.73 9.16 4.54
C THR A 49 -30.94 10.29 5.20
N ASP A 50 -30.19 10.02 6.26
CA ASP A 50 -29.39 11.00 7.00
C ASP A 50 -28.48 11.85 6.10
N LYS A 51 -27.95 11.23 5.03
CA LYS A 51 -27.12 11.89 4.01
C LYS A 51 -27.87 12.96 3.21
N GLN A 52 -29.17 12.80 3.00
CA GLN A 52 -30.02 13.74 2.26
C GLN A 52 -30.43 14.94 3.11
N LEU A 53 -30.52 14.77 4.44
CA LEU A 53 -30.78 15.86 5.38
C LEU A 53 -29.52 16.59 5.83
N SER A 54 -28.34 16.22 5.30
CA SER A 54 -27.04 16.76 5.72
C SER A 54 -26.87 16.75 7.25
N LEU A 55 -27.39 15.72 7.92
CA LEU A 55 -27.24 15.59 9.36
C LEU A 55 -25.76 15.33 9.67
N PRO A 56 -25.17 16.04 10.64
CA PRO A 56 -23.81 15.75 11.08
C PRO A 56 -23.77 14.31 11.60
N THR A 57 -22.83 13.53 11.09
CA THR A 57 -22.61 12.17 11.56
C THR A 57 -22.13 12.23 13.01
N LEU A 58 -22.80 11.50 13.90
CA LEU A 58 -22.33 11.34 15.27
C LEU A 58 -20.91 10.75 15.26
N ASN A 59 -20.08 11.15 16.22
CA ASN A 59 -18.79 10.52 16.46
C ASN A 59 -19.02 9.06 16.90
N GLY A 60 -19.12 8.16 15.93
CA GLY A 60 -19.19 6.73 16.18
C GLY A 60 -17.82 6.22 16.59
N ILE A 61 -17.73 5.61 17.77
CA ILE A 61 -16.56 4.80 18.13
C ILE A 61 -16.66 3.53 17.28
N VAL A 62 -15.73 3.33 16.34
CA VAL A 62 -15.58 2.02 15.71
C VAL A 62 -15.16 1.06 16.81
N PRO A 63 -15.88 -0.05 17.04
CA PRO A 63 -15.53 -0.98 18.10
C PRO A 63 -14.12 -1.51 17.88
N ALA A 64 -13.31 -1.50 18.94
CA ALA A 64 -11.96 -2.04 18.91
C ALA A 64 -12.02 -3.50 18.43
N GLY A 65 -11.31 -3.81 17.34
CA GLY A 65 -11.27 -5.14 16.74
C GLY A 65 -11.77 -5.22 15.29
N VAL A 66 -12.59 -4.27 14.82
CA VAL A 66 -12.97 -4.18 13.39
C VAL A 66 -11.98 -3.27 12.65
N GLN A 67 -10.69 -3.58 12.77
CA GLN A 67 -9.65 -2.94 11.96
C GLN A 67 -9.69 -3.59 10.58
N LYS A 68 -10.14 -2.86 9.54
CA LYS A 68 -9.82 -3.25 8.16
C LYS A 68 -8.32 -3.48 8.10
N ARG A 69 -7.88 -4.71 7.80
CA ARG A 69 -6.45 -5.06 7.78
C ARG A 69 -5.73 -3.98 6.96
N PRO A 70 -4.67 -3.38 7.50
CA PRO A 70 -4.04 -2.24 6.85
C PRO A 70 -3.63 -2.68 5.44
N ARG A 71 -4.08 -1.93 4.42
CA ARG A 71 -3.50 -2.05 3.07
C ARG A 71 -1.99 -1.98 3.27
N GLY A 72 -1.30 -3.03 2.85
CA GLY A 72 0.09 -3.30 3.21
C GLY A 72 1.04 -2.11 3.07
N LYS A 73 2.22 -2.21 3.70
CA LYS A 73 3.26 -1.16 3.65
C LYS A 73 3.45 -0.66 2.20
N LYS A 74 3.47 0.67 2.00
CA LYS A 74 3.64 1.30 0.67
C LYS A 74 4.82 0.66 -0.08
N GLY A 75 4.57 0.16 -1.28
CA GLY A 75 5.57 -0.54 -2.11
C GLY A 75 5.72 -2.03 -1.83
N LYS A 76 4.95 -2.61 -0.91
CA LYS A 76 4.90 -4.06 -0.68
C LYS A 76 3.49 -4.58 -0.90
N VAL A 77 3.37 -5.59 -1.75
CA VAL A 77 2.11 -6.32 -1.95
C VAL A 77 2.14 -7.53 -1.03
N PHE A 78 1.22 -7.55 -0.07
CA PHE A 78 1.03 -8.71 0.80
C PHE A 78 -0.03 -9.61 0.18
N VAL A 79 0.24 -10.91 0.22
CA VAL A 79 -0.66 -11.93 -0.28
C VAL A 79 -1.70 -12.20 0.81
N GLU A 80 -2.97 -11.95 0.53
CA GLU A 80 -4.08 -12.14 1.49
C GLU A 80 -4.87 -13.43 1.22
N ASP A 81 -4.84 -13.97 0.01
CA ASP A 81 -5.60 -15.15 -0.38
C ASP A 81 -4.81 -16.44 -0.20
N GLU A 82 -5.39 -17.42 0.50
CA GLU A 82 -4.76 -18.73 0.77
C GLU A 82 -4.31 -19.47 -0.50
N LYS A 83 -5.13 -19.40 -1.56
CA LYS A 83 -4.83 -20.05 -2.85
C LYS A 83 -3.57 -19.49 -3.49
N SER A 84 -3.41 -18.17 -3.45
CA SER A 84 -2.24 -17.49 -4.01
C SER A 84 -0.97 -17.73 -3.18
N LEU A 85 -1.11 -17.84 -1.85
CA LEU A 85 -0.01 -18.23 -0.97
C LEU A 85 0.49 -19.64 -1.29
N GLN A 86 -0.43 -20.60 -1.44
CA GLN A 86 -0.10 -21.99 -1.76
C GLN A 86 0.56 -22.13 -3.13
N ALA A 87 0.07 -21.40 -4.14
CA ALA A 87 0.68 -21.41 -5.48
C ALA A 87 2.12 -20.89 -5.47
N ILE A 88 2.39 -19.80 -4.74
CA ILE A 88 3.75 -19.25 -4.59
C ILE A 88 4.65 -20.27 -3.87
N LEU A 89 4.14 -20.90 -2.80
CA LEU A 89 4.90 -21.90 -2.07
C LEU A 89 5.28 -23.09 -2.97
N ALA A 90 4.34 -23.61 -3.74
CA ALA A 90 4.58 -24.71 -4.66
C ALA A 90 5.64 -24.36 -5.71
N MET A 91 5.58 -23.15 -6.28
CA MET A 91 6.57 -22.67 -7.25
C MET A 91 7.98 -22.58 -6.65
N VAL A 92 8.12 -22.04 -5.44
CA VAL A 92 9.43 -21.92 -4.76
C VAL A 92 9.98 -23.29 -4.35
N MET A 93 9.11 -24.22 -3.94
CA MET A 93 9.53 -25.58 -3.60
C MET A 93 10.04 -26.32 -4.84
N ALA A 94 9.33 -26.22 -5.97
CA ALA A 94 9.76 -26.82 -7.24
C ALA A 94 11.11 -26.27 -7.73
N GLU A 95 11.38 -24.97 -7.56
CA GLU A 95 12.67 -24.38 -7.90
C GLU A 95 13.82 -24.90 -7.02
N LYS A 96 13.54 -25.18 -5.74
CA LYS A 96 14.53 -25.57 -4.74
C LYS A 96 14.67 -27.07 -4.50
N GLU A 97 13.79 -27.89 -5.06
CA GLU A 97 13.81 -29.34 -4.90
C GLU A 97 15.14 -29.96 -5.33
N GLY A 98 15.73 -29.52 -6.46
CA GLY A 98 17.02 -30.03 -6.93
C GLY A 98 18.19 -29.79 -5.95
N ASP A 99 18.21 -28.62 -5.29
CA ASP A 99 19.23 -28.29 -4.29
C ASP A 99 19.05 -29.11 -3.01
N LEU A 100 17.81 -29.31 -2.57
CA LEU A 100 17.49 -30.11 -1.38
C LEU A 100 17.81 -31.58 -1.59
N GLU A 101 17.46 -32.14 -2.74
CA GLU A 101 17.79 -33.50 -3.12
C GLU A 101 19.30 -33.73 -3.16
N SER A 102 20.06 -32.77 -3.70
CA SER A 102 21.53 -32.87 -3.75
C SER A 102 22.16 -32.94 -2.35
N LYS A 103 21.62 -32.20 -1.39
CA LYS A 103 22.08 -32.18 0.01
C LYS A 103 21.71 -33.48 0.73
N LEU A 104 20.48 -33.96 0.55
CA LEU A 104 20.00 -35.20 1.16
C LEU A 104 20.81 -36.40 0.65
N LYS A 105 21.06 -36.47 -0.66
CA LYS A 105 21.86 -37.52 -1.29
C LYS A 105 23.31 -37.49 -0.81
N ARG A 106 23.92 -36.30 -0.72
CA ARG A 106 25.27 -36.13 -0.20
C ARG A 106 25.38 -36.54 1.28
N GLN A 107 24.38 -36.22 2.11
CA GLN A 107 24.35 -36.65 3.51
C GLN A 107 24.29 -38.17 3.64
N ARG A 108 23.43 -38.84 2.87
CA ARG A 108 23.35 -40.32 2.85
C ARG A 108 24.67 -40.97 2.42
N GLN A 109 25.29 -40.45 1.36
CA GLN A 109 26.60 -40.91 0.90
C GLN A 109 27.68 -40.77 1.98
N LEU A 110 27.67 -39.67 2.73
CA LEU A 110 28.62 -39.47 3.85
C LEU A 110 28.34 -40.40 5.02
N GLU A 111 27.07 -40.72 5.30
CA GLU A 111 26.69 -41.70 6.34
C GLU A 111 27.09 -43.11 5.96
N GLU A 112 26.88 -43.51 4.71
CA GLU A 112 27.34 -44.80 4.17
C GLU A 112 28.86 -44.93 4.30
N VAL A 113 29.63 -43.90 3.88
CA VAL A 113 31.09 -43.89 4.02
C VAL A 113 31.53 -43.96 5.48
N ARG A 114 30.78 -43.36 6.41
CA ARG A 114 31.07 -43.45 7.85
C ARG A 114 30.83 -44.86 8.38
N ARG A 115 29.72 -45.51 8.00
CA ARG A 115 29.42 -46.90 8.40
C ARG A 115 30.47 -47.87 7.87
N THR A 116 30.80 -47.80 6.58
CA THR A 116 31.83 -48.67 5.99
C THR A 116 33.19 -48.47 6.65
N LYS A 117 33.55 -47.24 7.03
CA LYS A 117 34.81 -46.96 7.74
C LYS A 117 34.80 -47.51 9.17
N GLN A 118 33.67 -47.47 9.86
CA GLN A 118 33.52 -48.07 11.19
C GLN A 118 33.68 -49.58 11.12
N GLU A 119 32.99 -50.25 10.20
CA GLU A 119 33.09 -51.70 9.99
C GLU A 119 34.51 -52.16 9.65
N VAL A 120 35.22 -51.44 8.77
CA VAL A 120 36.63 -51.75 8.45
C VAL A 120 37.55 -51.56 9.66
N MET A 121 37.29 -50.55 10.48
CA MET A 121 38.08 -50.30 11.70
C MET A 121 37.81 -51.36 12.77
N GLU A 122 36.57 -51.84 12.89
CA GLU A 122 36.20 -52.95 13.78
C GLU A 122 36.88 -54.25 13.33
N GLN A 123 36.80 -54.60 12.04
CA GLN A 123 37.48 -55.78 11.49
C GLN A 123 39.00 -55.73 11.72
N ARG A 124 39.63 -54.56 11.59
CA ARG A 124 41.06 -54.39 11.89
C ARG A 124 41.38 -54.51 13.37
N LYS A 125 40.48 -54.09 14.26
CA LYS A 125 40.64 -54.28 15.71
C LYS A 125 40.50 -55.75 16.06
N ASP A 126 39.51 -56.43 15.51
CA ASP A 126 39.28 -57.86 15.76
C ASP A 126 40.45 -58.71 15.25
N GLN A 127 40.99 -58.40 14.07
CA GLN A 127 42.19 -59.06 13.54
C GLN A 127 43.39 -58.89 14.47
N LYS A 128 43.61 -57.67 14.99
CA LYS A 128 44.66 -57.42 15.96
C LYS A 128 44.40 -58.21 17.24
N GLN A 129 43.22 -58.11 17.84
CA GLN A 129 42.89 -58.84 19.08
C GLN A 129 43.14 -60.35 18.94
N LYS A 130 42.78 -60.95 17.80
CA LYS A 130 43.06 -62.37 17.48
C LYS A 130 44.54 -62.72 17.27
N GLU A 131 45.38 -61.73 16.96
CA GLU A 131 46.84 -61.90 16.85
C GLU A 131 47.53 -61.79 18.21
N TRP A 132 46.90 -61.09 19.17
CA TRP A 132 47.38 -60.94 20.55
C TRP A 132 46.87 -62.04 21.51
N GLU A 133 45.81 -62.76 21.15
CA GLU A 133 45.37 -64.03 21.77
C GLU A 133 46.17 -65.22 21.24
#